data_AF-A0A2V3JLK7-F1
#
_entry.id   AF-A0A2V3JLK7-F1
#
_cell.length_a   1.000
_cell.length_b   1.000
_cell.length_c   1.000
_cell.angle_alpha   90.00
_cell.angle_beta   90.00
_cell.angle_gamma   90.00
#
_symmetry.space_group_name_H-M   'P 1'
#
loop_
_entity.id
_entity.type
_entity.pdbx_description
1 polymer ?
#
loop_
_entity_poly.entity_id
_entity_poly.type
_entity_poly.pdbx_seq_one_letter_code
_entity_poly.pdbx_strand_id
1 'polypeptide(L)' 'MPLVGPIKRRDLIRYLKILGFKGPYSGGKHQFMVRDNVTLRLPNPHKGDIGRELLIRILKQAKINRTAWESL' A
#
# COMPACT_ATOMS: atom_id res chain seq x y z
N MET A 1 -7.88 7.81 10.22
CA MET A 1 -8.26 8.13 8.84
C MET A 1 -7.06 8.71 8.08
N PRO A 2 -6.30 7.87 7.34
CA PRO A 2 -5.19 8.33 6.51
C PRO A 2 -5.72 9.12 5.31
N LEU A 3 -5.28 10.37 5.18
CA LEU A 3 -5.56 11.18 3.99
C LEU A 3 -4.86 10.58 2.76
N VAL A 4 -5.44 10.80 1.58
CA VAL A 4 -4.76 10.51 0.31
C VAL A 4 -3.69 11.57 0.06
N GLY A 5 -2.52 11.39 0.69
CA GLY A 5 -1.38 12.29 0.65
C GLY A 5 -0.04 11.55 0.79
N PRO A 6 1.07 12.29 0.96
CA PRO A 6 2.37 11.68 1.23
C PRO A 6 2.30 10.76 2.44
N ILE A 7 2.74 9.51 2.28
CA ILE A 7 2.72 8.51 3.35
C ILE A 7 4.02 7.74 3.43
N LYS A 8 4.49 7.46 4.65
CA LYS A 8 5.66 6.60 4.85
C LYS A 8 5.33 5.17 4.43
N ARG A 9 6.31 4.50 3.82
CA ARG A 9 6.21 3.07 3.46
C ARG A 9 5.67 2.19 4.59
N ARG A 10 6.16 2.40 5.82
CA ARG A 10 5.75 1.62 7.00
C ARG A 10 4.26 1.76 7.30
N ASP A 11 3.71 2.96 7.12
CA ASP A 11 2.33 3.28 7.41
C ASP A 11 1.43 2.70 6.30
N LEU A 12 1.87 2.78 5.04
CA LEU A 12 1.22 2.07 3.93
C LEU A 12 1.10 0.56 4.23
N ILE A 13 2.19 -0.10 4.63
CA ILE A 13 2.18 -1.52 4.97
C ILE A 13 1.23 -1.80 6.14
N ARG A 14 1.22 -0.96 7.18
CA ARG A 14 0.32 -1.09 8.32
C ARG A 14 -1.14 -1.03 7.91
N TYR A 15 -1.53 -0.05 7.11
CA TYR A 15 -2.92 0.11 6.64
C TYR A 15 -3.34 -1.02 5.70
N LEU A 16 -2.45 -1.48 4.81
CA LEU A 16 -2.72 -2.64 3.98
C LEU A 16 -2.97 -3.90 4.81
N LYS A 17 -2.24 -4.11 5.91
CA LYS A 17 -2.50 -5.23 6.85
C LYS A 17 -3.88 -5.13 7.49
N ILE A 18 -4.30 -3.94 7.91
CA ILE A 18 -5.65 -3.70 8.47
C ILE A 18 -6.72 -4.04 7.41
N LEU A 19 -6.47 -3.73 6.14
CA LEU A 19 -7.35 -4.07 5.02
C LEU A 19 -7.28 -5.53 4.57
N GLY A 20 -6.60 -6.40 5.33
CA GLY A 20 -6.53 -7.84 5.10
C GLY A 20 -5.39 -8.32 4.20
N PHE A 21 -4.45 -7.45 3.82
CA PHE A 21 -3.26 -7.90 3.08
C PHE A 21 -2.26 -8.62 3.98
N LYS A 22 -1.72 -9.74 3.49
CA LYS A 22 -0.66 -10.53 4.13
C LYS A 22 0.71 -10.21 3.53
N GLY A 23 1.77 -10.32 4.33
CA GLY A 23 3.15 -9.97 3.98
C GLY A 23 3.73 -8.84 4.85
N PRO A 24 4.73 -8.06 4.37
CA PRO A 24 5.33 -8.14 3.03
C PRO A 24 6.22 -9.38 2.85
N TYR A 25 6.11 -10.02 1.69
CA TYR A 25 7.01 -11.09 1.25
C TYR A 25 8.15 -10.51 0.41
N SER A 26 9.34 -11.09 0.52
CA SER A 26 10.48 -10.73 -0.32
C SER A 26 10.28 -11.26 -1.73
N GLY A 27 10.14 -10.37 -2.71
CA GLY A 27 10.31 -10.68 -4.12
C GLY A 27 11.66 -10.14 -4.60
N GLY A 28 12.34 -10.83 -5.51
CA GLY A 28 13.76 -10.57 -5.82
C GLY A 28 14.18 -9.09 -5.90
N LYS A 29 13.38 -8.23 -6.57
CA LYS A 29 13.64 -6.77 -6.66
C LYS A 29 12.73 -5.88 -5.80
N HIS A 30 11.55 -6.37 -5.42
CA HIS A 30 10.53 -5.60 -4.70
C HIS A 30 9.76 -6.53 -3.76
N GLN A 31 9.47 -6.03 -2.56
CA GLN A 31 8.53 -6.70 -1.67
C GLN A 31 7.10 -6.65 -2.24
N PHE A 32 6.27 -7.62 -1.87
CA PHE A 32 4.86 -7.65 -2.26
C PHE A 32 3.97 -8.10 -1.10
N MET A 33 2.69 -7.74 -1.17
CA MET A 33 1.65 -8.18 -0.24
C MET A 33 0.51 -8.82 -1.03
N VAL A 34 -0.20 -9.75 -0.42
CA VAL A 34 -1.29 -10.50 -1.09
C VAL A 34 -2.59 -10.40 -0.30
N ARG A 35 -3.71 -10.26 -1.00
CA ARG A 35 -5.06 -10.35 -0.45
C ARG A 35 -5.95 -11.04 -1.47
N ASP A 36 -6.49 -12.20 -1.13
CA ASP A 36 -7.26 -13.04 -2.05
C ASP A 36 -6.52 -13.24 -3.38
N ASN A 37 -7.11 -12.84 -4.50
CA ASN A 37 -6.53 -12.91 -5.85
C ASN A 37 -5.72 -11.66 -6.24
N VAL A 38 -5.44 -10.75 -5.31
CA VAL A 38 -4.69 -9.51 -5.55
C VAL A 38 -3.28 -9.62 -4.99
N THR A 39 -2.28 -9.55 -5.87
CA THR A 39 -0.87 -9.39 -5.50
C THR A 39 -0.45 -7.95 -5.74
N LEU A 40 -0.13 -7.24 -4.66
CA LEU A 40 0.29 -5.84 -4.68
C LEU A 40 1.80 -5.73 -4.49
N ARG A 41 2.51 -5.26 -5.52
CA ARG A 41 3.93 -4.94 -5.39
C ARG A 41 4.09 -3.64 -4.61
N LEU A 42 4.96 -3.67 -3.62
CA LEU A 42 5.29 -2.50 -2.83
C LEU A 42 6.47 -1.75 -3.46
N PRO A 43 6.49 -0.41 -3.42
CA PRO A 43 7.67 0.37 -3.83
C PRO A 43 8.89 -0.03 -3.00
N ASN A 44 10.12 0.26 -3.41
CA ASN A 44 11.27 -0.04 -2.54
C ASN A 44 11.38 0.97 -1.37
N PRO A 45 12.09 0.61 -0.29
CA PRO A 45 12.40 1.57 0.77
C PRO A 45 13.22 2.72 0.17
N HIS A 46 12.67 3.93 0.21
CA HIS A 46 13.37 5.17 -0.15
C HIS A 46 13.42 6.10 1.07
N LYS A 47 14.28 7.12 1.02
CA LYS A 47 14.38 8.13 2.10
C LYS A 47 13.16 9.05 2.22
N GLY A 48 12.31 9.11 1.19
CA GLY A 48 11.15 10.00 1.12
C GLY A 48 9.80 9.29 1.26
N ASP A 49 8.76 10.10 1.43
CA ASP A 49 7.38 9.64 1.47
C ASP A 49 6.90 9.16 0.09
N ILE A 50 5.95 8.23 0.10
CA ILE A 50 5.22 7.81 -1.09
C ILE A 50 4.28 8.94 -1.45
N GLY A 51 4.58 9.64 -2.55
CA GLY A 51 3.76 10.75 -3.02
C GLY A 51 2.33 10.33 -3.36
N ARG A 52 1.41 11.30 -3.31
CA ARG A 52 -0.03 11.13 -3.54
C ARG A 52 -0.34 10.33 -4.81
N GLU A 53 0.32 10.62 -5.91
CA GLU A 53 0.08 9.95 -7.20
C GLU A 53 0.44 8.46 -7.16
N LEU A 54 1.58 8.12 -6.56
CA LEU A 54 2.00 6.74 -6.40
C LEU A 54 1.07 5.99 -5.45
N LEU A 55 0.63 6.63 -4.36
CA LEU A 55 -0.36 6.06 -3.45
C LEU A 55 -1.67 5.74 -4.18
N ILE A 56 -2.20 6.66 -4.99
CA ILE A 56 -3.43 6.43 -5.76
C ILE A 56 -3.29 5.23 -6.70
N ARG A 57 -2.14 5.09 -7.38
CA ARG A 57 -1.86 3.94 -8.26
C ARG A 57 -1.83 2.62 -7.48
N ILE A 58 -1.19 2.62 -6.31
CA ILE A 58 -1.14 1.46 -5.41
C ILE A 58 -2.54 1.06 -4.95
N LEU A 59 -3.36 2.01 -4.47
CA LEU A 59 -4.73 1.74 -4.02
C LEU A 59 -5.61 1.19 -5.16
N LYS A 60 -5.45 1.72 -6.38
CA LYS A 60 -6.16 1.22 -7.57
C LYS A 60 -5.79 -0.23 -7.88
N GLN A 61 -4.51 -0.59 -7.84
CA GLN A 61 -4.05 -1.98 -8.01
C GLN A 61 -4.55 -2.90 -6.90
N ALA A 62 -4.63 -2.38 -5.68
CA ALA A 62 -5.13 -3.09 -4.51
C ALA A 62 -6.67 -3.27 -4.51
N LYS A 63 -7.38 -2.67 -5.47
CA LYS A 63 -8.85 -2.57 -5.51
C LYS A 63 -9.42 -1.96 -4.21
N ILE A 64 -8.73 -0.93 -3.69
CA ILE A 64 -9.17 -0.17 -2.52
C ILE A 64 -9.71 1.18 -3.01
N ASN A 65 -10.98 1.45 -2.72
CA ASN A 65 -11.58 2.74 -3.00
C ASN A 65 -11.08 3.80 -2.01
N ARG A 66 -11.02 5.06 -2.46
CA ARG A 66 -10.60 6.19 -1.64
C ARG A 66 -11.36 6.28 -0.32
N THR A 67 -12.69 6.10 -0.36
CA THR A 67 -13.53 6.12 0.85
C THR A 67 -13.13 5.02 1.84
N ALA A 68 -12.88 3.80 1.35
CA ALA A 68 -12.44 2.70 2.22
C ALA A 68 -11.07 2.96 2.85
N TRP A 69 -10.18 3.65 2.12
CA TRP A 69 -8.89 4.08 2.63
C TRP A 69 -9.02 5.19 3.67
N GLU A 70 -9.79 6.23 3.37
CA GLU A 70 -10.01 7.35 4.27
C GLU A 70 -10.82 6.91 5.50
N SER A 71 -11.63 5.85 5.44
CA SER A 71 -12.39 5.31 6.58
C SER A 71 -11.61 4.38 7.54
N LEU A 72 -10.30 4.19 7.34
CA LEU A 72 -9.42 3.43 8.25
C LEU A 72 -9.08 4.15 9.56
#